data_AF-A0A941Z1P6-F1
#
_entry.id   AF-A0A941Z1P6-F1
#
_cell.length_a   1.000
_cell.length_b   1.000
_cell.length_c   1.000
_cell.angle_alpha   90.00
_cell.angle_beta   90.00
_cell.angle_gamma   90.00
#
_symmetry.space_group_name_H-M   'P 1'
#
loop_
_entity.id
_entity.type
_entity.pdbx_description
1 polymer ?
#
loop_
_entity_poly.entity_id
_entity_poly.type
_entity_poly.pdbx_seq_one_letter_code
_entity_poly.pdbx_strand_id
1 'polypeptide(L)'
;MPIQVGSSDDDGAGRCRALAQAVNPGNGNALRAVEVPGAEHAGDRLMGPITVRDPVADEGSFFVTGRVPVVQMAPNVEQAYAARERVPRLFRRQP
;
A
#
# COMPACT_ATOMS: atom_id res chain seq x y z
N MET A 1 -10.03 10.40 -3.16
CA MET A 1 -9.85 8.96 -2.91
C MET A 1 -8.52 8.76 -2.18
N PRO A 2 -8.49 8.11 -1.01
CA PRO A 2 -7.25 7.88 -0.28
C PRO A 2 -6.48 6.67 -0.81
N ILE A 3 -5.15 6.78 -0.80
CA ILE A 3 -4.21 5.67 -0.94
C ILE A 3 -3.87 5.24 0.48
N GLN A 4 -4.12 3.97 0.83
CA GLN A 4 -3.66 3.42 2.11
C GLN A 4 -2.33 2.70 1.90
N VAL A 5 -1.36 2.96 2.76
CA VAL A 5 -0.03 2.33 2.69
C VAL A 5 0.43 1.99 4.10
N GLY A 6 1.10 0.85 4.26
CA GLY A 6 1.65 0.43 5.54
C GLY A 6 2.91 1.21 5.90
N SER A 7 3.07 1.62 7.16
CA SER A 7 4.31 2.29 7.60
C SER A 7 5.52 1.35 7.66
N SER A 8 5.27 0.04 7.74
CA SER A 8 6.28 -1.02 7.76
C SER A 8 6.36 -1.75 6.42
N ASP A 9 5.72 -1.23 5.37
CA ASP A 9 5.92 -1.70 4.01
C ASP A 9 7.34 -1.35 3.54
N ASP A 10 7.93 -2.14 2.65
CA ASP A 10 9.36 -2.10 2.32
C ASP A 10 9.81 -0.70 1.84
N ASP A 11 8.95 -0.02 1.07
CA ASP A 11 9.15 1.35 0.56
C ASP A 11 8.48 2.44 1.42
N GLY A 12 7.73 2.05 2.44
CA GLY A 12 6.93 2.91 3.32
C GLY A 12 5.98 3.86 2.57
N ALA A 13 5.59 4.96 3.24
CA ALA A 13 4.60 5.90 2.70
C ALA A 13 5.16 7.06 1.87
N GLY A 14 6.49 7.22 1.80
CA GLY A 14 7.14 8.42 1.27
C GLY A 14 6.79 8.67 -0.19
N ARG A 15 6.85 7.63 -1.02
CA ARG A 15 6.55 7.70 -2.46
C ARG A 15 5.07 8.02 -2.72
N CYS A 16 4.15 7.46 -1.95
CA CYS A 16 2.71 7.79 -2.04
C CYS A 16 2.44 9.25 -1.65
N ARG A 17 3.13 9.78 -0.64
CA ARG A 17 3.05 11.20 -0.25
C ARG A 17 3.57 12.12 -1.36
N ALA A 18 4.71 11.77 -1.96
CA ALA A 18 5.27 12.53 -3.08
C ALA A 18 4.33 12.53 -4.30
N LEU A 19 3.73 11.37 -4.62
CA LEU A 19 2.72 11.28 -5.68
C LEU A 19 1.54 12.23 -5.39
N ALA A 20 0.98 12.19 -4.18
CA ALA A 20 -0.13 13.07 -3.79
C ALA A 20 0.24 14.55 -3.95
N GLN A 21 1.43 14.96 -3.52
CA GLN A 21 1.93 16.33 -3.68
C GLN A 21 2.04 16.74 -5.15
N ALA A 22 2.50 15.83 -6.02
CA ALA A 22 2.66 16.12 -7.44
C ALA A 22 1.32 16.27 -8.18
N VAL A 23 0.33 15.42 -7.90
CA VAL A 23 -0.93 15.40 -8.68
C VAL A 23 -2.03 16.30 -8.12
N ASN A 24 -1.99 16.60 -6.81
CA ASN A 24 -3.06 17.34 -6.15
C ASN A 24 -3.32 18.76 -6.69
N PRO A 25 -2.31 19.54 -7.10
CA PRO A 25 -2.53 20.85 -7.73
C PRO A 25 -3.42 20.78 -8.98
N GLY A 26 -3.36 19.68 -9.75
CA GLY A 26 -4.13 19.50 -10.98
C GLY A 26 -5.44 18.72 -10.83
N ASN A 27 -5.71 18.13 -9.66
CA ASN A 27 -6.86 17.24 -9.45
C ASN A 27 -7.84 17.71 -8.35
N GLY A 28 -7.69 18.95 -7.87
CA GLY A 28 -8.54 19.49 -6.81
C GLY A 28 -8.27 18.89 -5.43
N ASN A 29 -7.02 18.53 -5.13
CA ASN A 29 -6.62 17.86 -3.88
C ASN A 29 -7.37 16.55 -3.60
N ALA A 30 -7.72 15.82 -4.66
CA ALA A 30 -8.53 14.61 -4.56
C ALA A 30 -7.77 13.42 -3.94
N LEU A 31 -6.43 13.41 -3.95
CA LEU A 31 -5.63 12.30 -3.46
C LEU A 31 -5.14 12.55 -2.03
N ARG A 32 -5.24 11.53 -1.16
CA ARG A 32 -4.67 11.57 0.19
C ARG A 32 -3.91 10.28 0.48
N ALA A 33 -2.62 10.36 0.74
CA ALA A 33 -1.87 9.23 1.28
C ALA A 33 -2.20 9.10 2.78
N VAL A 34 -2.68 7.92 3.18
CA VAL A 34 -3.01 7.56 4.56
C VAL A 34 -2.09 6.43 4.96
N GLU A 35 -1.19 6.74 5.88
CA GLU A 35 -0.26 5.76 6.43
C GLU A 35 -0.96 4.98 7.55
N VAL A 36 -0.82 3.65 7.51
CA VAL A 36 -1.37 2.72 8.50
C VAL A 36 -0.22 2.24 9.38
N PRO A 37 -0.15 2.68 10.65
CA PRO A 37 0.96 2.35 11.52
C PRO A 37 1.12 0.83 11.72
N GLY A 38 2.36 0.37 11.62
CA GLY A 38 2.77 -1.03 11.80
C GLY A 38 2.28 -2.00 10.73
N ALA A 39 1.60 -1.53 9.67
CA ALA A 39 1.15 -2.40 8.60
C ALA A 39 2.27 -2.67 7.61
N GLU A 40 2.39 -3.94 7.22
CA GLU A 40 3.37 -4.45 6.26
C GLU A 40 2.70 -4.70 4.89
N HIS A 41 3.49 -5.15 3.93
CA HIS A 41 3.01 -5.53 2.61
C HIS A 41 1.86 -6.57 2.72
N ALA A 42 0.77 -6.29 2.02
CA ALA A 42 -0.45 -7.10 2.06
C ALA A 42 -1.09 -7.26 3.47
N GLY A 43 -0.85 -6.33 4.41
CA GLY A 43 -1.41 -6.35 5.76
C GLY A 43 -2.95 -6.30 5.83
N ASP A 44 -3.64 -6.02 4.71
CA ASP A 44 -5.09 -6.06 4.59
C ASP A 44 -5.65 -7.46 4.21
N ARG A 45 -4.80 -8.42 3.88
CA ARG A 45 -5.21 -9.75 3.40
C ARG A 45 -5.32 -10.78 4.54
N LEU A 46 -6.30 -11.69 4.41
CA LEU A 46 -6.41 -12.87 5.27
C LEU A 46 -5.70 -14.03 4.55
N MET A 47 -4.42 -14.18 4.82
CA MET A 47 -3.58 -15.22 4.24
C MET A 47 -2.52 -15.65 5.26
N GLY A 48 -1.86 -16.78 5.02
CA GLY A 48 -0.64 -17.13 5.76
C GLY A 48 0.56 -16.31 5.27
N PRO A 49 1.65 -16.22 6.06
CA PRO A 49 2.90 -15.63 5.59
C PRO A 49 3.43 -16.36 4.36
N ILE A 50 3.85 -15.61 3.35
CA ILE A 50 4.46 -16.16 2.14
C ILE A 50 5.66 -15.32 1.70
N THR A 51 6.53 -15.95 0.91
CA THR A 51 7.63 -15.30 0.21
C THR A 51 7.45 -15.51 -1.28
N VAL A 52 7.46 -14.42 -2.05
CA VAL A 52 7.24 -14.47 -3.50
C VAL A 52 8.37 -13.77 -4.24
N ARG A 53 8.68 -14.28 -5.44
CA ARG A 53 9.56 -13.60 -6.39
C ARG A 53 8.68 -12.78 -7.31
N ASP A 54 8.80 -11.46 -7.23
CA ASP A 54 7.94 -10.55 -7.96
C ASP A 54 8.77 -9.58 -8.79
N PRO A 55 8.80 -9.74 -10.14
CA PRO A 55 9.56 -8.85 -11.01
C PRO A 55 8.99 -7.43 -11.10
N VAL A 56 7.79 -7.17 -10.59
CA VAL A 56 7.22 -5.81 -10.53
C VAL A 56 7.34 -5.17 -9.13
N ALA A 57 7.85 -5.89 -8.13
CA ALA A 57 8.16 -5.30 -6.83
C ALA A 57 9.39 -4.38 -6.89
N ASP A 58 9.64 -3.64 -5.80
CA ASP A 58 10.75 -2.66 -5.72
C ASP A 58 10.74 -1.74 -6.94
N GLU A 59 9.56 -1.20 -7.25
CA GLU A 59 9.29 -0.34 -8.41
C GLU A 59 9.68 -0.92 -9.78
N GLY A 60 9.69 -2.24 -9.91
CA GLY A 60 10.13 -2.90 -11.13
C GLY A 60 11.65 -2.85 -11.30
N SER A 61 12.43 -2.83 -10.21
CA SER A 61 13.89 -2.83 -10.25
C SER A 61 14.48 -3.98 -11.07
N PHE A 62 13.75 -5.08 -11.26
CA PHE A 62 14.09 -6.14 -12.21
C PHE A 62 14.38 -5.61 -13.63
N PHE A 63 13.58 -4.66 -14.13
CA PHE A 63 13.72 -4.15 -15.51
C PHE A 63 14.97 -3.28 -15.70
N VAL A 64 15.60 -2.86 -14.61
CA VAL A 64 16.86 -2.09 -14.61
C VAL A 64 18.05 -2.97 -14.24
N THR A 65 17.88 -3.83 -13.25
CA THR A 65 18.98 -4.59 -12.62
C THR A 65 19.09 -6.03 -13.12
N GLY A 66 18.05 -6.57 -13.76
CA GLY A 66 17.94 -7.98 -14.14
C GLY A 66 17.77 -8.94 -12.95
N ARG A 67 17.70 -8.45 -11.71
CA ARG A 67 17.53 -9.28 -10.51
C ARG A 67 16.06 -9.28 -10.09
N VAL A 68 15.47 -10.45 -9.90
CA VAL A 68 14.06 -10.57 -9.47
C VAL A 68 13.99 -10.31 -7.96
N PRO A 69 13.27 -9.26 -7.51
CA PRO A 69 13.05 -9.01 -6.09
C PRO A 69 12.36 -10.16 -5.38
N VAL A 70 12.63 -10.28 -4.08
CA VAL A 70 11.96 -11.21 -3.18
C VAL A 70 11.15 -10.38 -2.19
N VAL A 71 9.83 -10.57 -2.19
CA VAL A 71 8.91 -9.88 -1.30
C VAL A 71 8.46 -10.85 -0.22
N GLN A 72 8.53 -10.40 1.02
CA GLN A 72 7.94 -11.10 2.15
C GLN A 72 6.58 -10.48 2.47
N MET A 73 5.54 -11.30 2.41
CA MET A 73 4.20 -10.90 2.84
C MET A 73 3.97 -11.49 4.21
N ALA A 74 3.96 -10.65 5.24
CA ALA A 74 3.68 -11.03 6.62
C ALA A 74 2.34 -10.39 7.06
N PRO A 75 1.22 -11.01 6.68
CA PRO A 75 -0.11 -10.50 6.97
C PRO A 75 -0.39 -10.52 8.48
N ASN A 76 -1.14 -9.53 8.95
CA ASN A 76 -1.62 -9.44 10.31
C ASN A 76 -3.15 -9.53 10.33
N VAL A 77 -3.69 -10.51 11.05
CA VAL A 77 -5.13 -10.78 11.08
C VAL A 77 -5.93 -9.59 11.60
N GLU A 78 -5.45 -8.90 12.64
CA GLU A 78 -6.11 -7.72 13.20
C GLU A 78 -6.14 -6.57 12.20
N GLN A 79 -5.02 -6.31 11.51
CA GLN A 79 -4.93 -5.31 10.45
C GLN A 79 -5.85 -5.64 9.27
N ALA A 80 -5.95 -6.92 8.91
CA ALA A 80 -6.81 -7.42 7.85
C ALA A 80 -8.30 -7.18 8.17
N TYR A 81 -8.72 -7.40 9.41
CA TYR A 81 -10.08 -7.06 9.85
C TYR A 81 -10.30 -5.54 9.93
N ALA A 82 -9.36 -4.78 10.49
CA ALA A 82 -9.44 -3.33 10.55
C ALA A 82 -9.55 -2.70 9.15
N ALA A 83 -8.79 -3.18 8.18
CA ALA A 83 -8.88 -2.76 6.78
C ALA A 83 -10.26 -3.07 6.18
N ARG A 84 -10.82 -4.27 6.42
CA ARG A 84 -12.16 -4.67 5.96
C ARG A 84 -13.27 -3.79 6.53
N GLU A 85 -13.11 -3.22 7.72
CA GLU A 85 -14.08 -2.27 8.25
C GLU A 85 -13.91 -0.86 7.65
N ARG A 86 -12.67 -0.44 7.34
CA ARG A 86 -12.39 0.90 6.79
C ARG A 86 -12.74 1.00 5.30
N VAL A 87 -12.35 0.02 4.50
CA VAL A 87 -12.43 0.09 3.02
C VAL A 87 -13.87 0.29 2.53
N PRO A 88 -14.91 -0.41 3.02
CA PRO A 88 -16.28 -0.16 2.61
C PRO A 88 -16.76 1.27 2.91
N ARG A 89 -16.26 1.90 3.99
CA ARG A 89 -16.60 3.29 4.32
C ARG A 89 -16.07 4.29 3.28
N LEU A 90 -15.01 3.94 2.54
CA LEU A 90 -14.52 4.76 1.42
C LEU A 90 -15.44 4.77 0.21
N PHE A 91 -16.20 3.69 0.03
CA PHE A 91 -17.09 3.51 -1.12
C PHE A 91 -18.55 3.82 -0.81
N ARG A 92 -18.91 3.96 0.48
CA ARG A 92 -20.22 4.48 0.88
C ARG A 92 -20.29 5.97 0.54
N ARG A 93 -21.28 6.36 -0.27
CA ARG A 93 -21.62 7.77 -0.49
C ARG A 93 -21.87 8.42 0.88
N GLN A 94 -21.17 9.50 1.16
CA GLN A 94 -21.56 10.40 2.25
C GLN A 94 -22.87 11.10 1.82
N PRO A 95 -23.87 11.18 2.70
CA PRO A 95 -25.11 11.90 2.42
C PRO A 95 -24.87 13.39 2.15
#